data_AF-A0A7S2CHD1-F1
#
_entry.id   AF-A0A7S2CHD1-F1
#
_cell.length_a   1.000
_cell.length_b   1.000
_cell.length_c   1.000
_cell.angle_alpha   90.00
_cell.angle_beta   90.00
_cell.angle_gamma   90.00
#
_symmetry.space_group_name_H-M   'P 1'
#
loop_
_entity.id
_entity.type
_entity.pdbx_description
1 polymer ?
#
loop_
_entity_poly.entity_id
_entity_poly.type
_entity_poly.pdbx_seq_one_letter_code
_entity_poly.pdbx_strand_id
1 'polypeptide(L)'
;FAWDEGFHQLLVQNWDLSLSADVLGHWLGTLHGHRGAEEGGDGVSCPGAWLPREQVLGESARRRVPYEFLAQDIAVMNPPTLLLLLETITRSLQKRASDSSSSTTANTHSQDAYLVDHDDTELLHALYARACAWVEWMLHSQGVHLPPGEDGEAMMRTFRWRGRDPNEDKLMPMTLASGLDDYPRALFPSDDEQHVDLLCWVAFGANLLERVSIHLSTSMVDGTTATVTKEALAADQVRYGALRKELVESLEATHWSEE
;
A
#
# COMPACT_ATOMS: atom_id res chain seq x y z
N PHE A 1 -0.36 -4.06 -15.66
CA PHE A 1 -1.31 -4.43 -14.60
C PHE A 1 -0.65 -4.14 -13.26
N ALA A 2 -1.38 -3.54 -12.32
CA ALA A 2 -0.80 -3.00 -11.09
C ALA A 2 -0.31 -4.10 -10.15
N TRP A 3 -1.10 -5.16 -9.93
CA TRP A 3 -0.74 -6.22 -8.98
C TRP A 3 0.36 -7.15 -9.52
N ASP A 4 0.42 -7.38 -10.83
CA ASP A 4 1.51 -8.13 -11.47
C ASP A 4 2.85 -7.41 -11.29
N GLU A 5 2.85 -6.09 -11.39
CA GLU A 5 4.07 -5.30 -11.44
C GLU A 5 4.89 -5.40 -10.16
N GLY A 6 4.24 -5.44 -8.98
CA GLY A 6 4.97 -5.66 -7.73
C GLY A 6 5.80 -6.95 -7.76
N PHE A 7 5.27 -8.03 -8.32
CA PHE A 7 6.00 -9.30 -8.46
C PHE A 7 7.09 -9.24 -9.52
N HIS A 8 6.87 -8.56 -10.65
CA HIS A 8 7.93 -8.31 -11.63
C HIS A 8 9.13 -7.62 -10.98
N GLN A 9 8.86 -6.60 -10.16
CA GLN A 9 9.90 -5.80 -9.55
C GLN A 9 10.65 -6.53 -8.44
N LEU A 10 10.05 -7.52 -7.77
CA LEU A 10 10.79 -8.39 -6.85
C LEU A 10 11.93 -9.16 -7.54
N LEU A 11 11.81 -9.42 -8.84
CA LEU A 11 12.87 -10.02 -9.65
C LEU A 11 13.85 -8.96 -10.16
N VAL A 12 13.35 -7.91 -10.81
CA VAL A 12 14.16 -6.86 -11.46
C VAL A 12 15.09 -6.15 -10.47
N GLN A 13 14.63 -5.90 -9.24
CA GLN A 13 15.42 -5.20 -8.23
C GLN A 13 16.71 -5.94 -7.85
N ASN A 14 16.78 -7.27 -8.04
CA ASN A 14 18.02 -8.02 -7.81
C ASN A 14 19.11 -7.70 -8.85
N TRP A 15 18.70 -7.17 -10.00
CA TRP A 15 19.60 -6.73 -11.07
C TRP A 15 19.87 -5.24 -11.00
N ASP A 16 18.81 -4.43 -10.86
CA ASP A 16 18.90 -2.96 -10.85
C ASP A 16 17.81 -2.36 -9.96
N LEU A 17 18.19 -2.00 -8.73
CA LEU A 17 17.28 -1.39 -7.75
C LEU A 17 16.84 0.02 -8.17
N SER A 18 17.71 0.78 -8.83
CA SER A 18 17.41 2.14 -9.28
C SER A 18 16.33 2.12 -10.36
N LEU A 19 16.44 1.20 -11.32
CA LEU A 19 15.40 0.98 -12.32
C LEU A 19 14.07 0.59 -11.67
N SER A 20 14.08 -0.31 -10.68
CA SER A 20 12.86 -0.67 -9.96
C SER A 20 12.25 0.51 -9.21
N ALA A 21 13.06 1.36 -8.59
CA ALA A 21 12.59 2.56 -7.92
C ALA A 21 11.98 3.58 -8.90
N ASP A 22 12.58 3.75 -10.07
CA ASP A 22 12.02 4.57 -11.17
C ASP A 22 10.66 4.05 -11.62
N VAL A 23 10.53 2.73 -11.83
CA VAL A 23 9.26 2.10 -12.21
C VAL A 23 8.21 2.33 -11.13
N LEU A 24 8.55 2.12 -9.86
CA LEU A 24 7.65 2.38 -8.74
C LEU A 24 7.19 3.83 -8.69
N GLY A 25 8.12 4.77 -8.87
CA GLY A 25 7.83 6.20 -8.94
C GLY A 25 6.83 6.53 -10.05
N HIS A 26 6.98 5.94 -11.24
CA HIS A 26 6.03 6.12 -12.34
C HIS A 26 4.64 5.56 -12.00
N TRP A 27 4.56 4.34 -11.45
CA TRP A 27 3.27 3.76 -11.05
C TRP A 27 2.58 4.62 -9.99
N LEU A 28 3.27 4.98 -8.91
CA LEU A 28 2.72 5.84 -7.86
C LEU A 28 2.41 7.26 -8.35
N GLY A 29 3.10 7.74 -9.39
CA GLY A 29 2.83 9.01 -10.05
C GLY A 29 1.51 9.06 -10.82
N THR A 30 0.92 7.90 -11.14
CA THR A 30 -0.38 7.80 -11.82
C THR A 30 -1.59 7.71 -10.87
N LEU A 31 -1.35 7.83 -9.56
CA LEU A 31 -2.42 7.88 -8.58
C LEU A 31 -3.38 9.05 -8.87
N HIS A 32 -4.67 8.75 -8.89
CA HIS A 32 -5.73 9.74 -9.04
C HIS A 32 -6.23 10.19 -7.66
N GLY A 33 -6.11 11.48 -7.37
CA GLY A 33 -6.59 12.05 -6.10
C GLY A 33 -8.09 11.82 -5.93
N HIS A 34 -8.50 11.32 -4.77
CA HIS A 34 -9.90 11.04 -4.48
C HIS A 34 -10.51 12.14 -3.61
N ARG A 35 -11.41 12.93 -4.20
CA ARG A 35 -12.00 14.14 -3.60
C ARG A 35 -13.02 13.89 -2.47
N GLY A 36 -13.08 12.67 -1.93
CA GLY A 36 -13.86 12.32 -0.74
C GLY A 36 -13.12 12.51 0.58
N ALA A 37 -11.81 12.73 0.55
CA ALA A 37 -10.98 12.98 1.73
C ALA A 37 -10.84 14.47 2.09
N GLU A 38 -11.79 15.32 1.66
CA GLU A 38 -11.92 16.68 2.22
C GLU A 38 -12.41 16.62 3.70
N GLU A 39 -12.93 15.47 4.14
CA GLU A 39 -13.09 15.10 5.55
C GLU A 39 -11.96 14.15 5.97
N GLY A 40 -10.72 14.65 5.98
CA GLY A 40 -9.66 14.02 6.76
C GLY A 40 -10.01 14.10 8.25
N GLY A 41 -10.91 13.25 8.73
CA GLY A 41 -11.04 12.96 10.15
C GLY A 41 -9.69 12.50 10.69
N ASP A 42 -9.38 12.90 11.92
CA ASP A 42 -8.21 12.46 12.70
C ASP A 42 -6.82 12.92 12.22
N GLY A 43 -6.71 14.07 11.53
CA GLY A 43 -5.41 14.73 11.33
C GLY A 43 -4.44 14.00 10.39
N VAL A 44 -4.98 13.25 9.43
CA VAL A 44 -4.21 12.48 8.42
C VAL A 44 -3.47 13.43 7.47
N SER A 45 -2.17 13.20 7.24
CA SER A 45 -1.33 14.04 6.37
C SER A 45 -1.56 13.80 4.86
N CYS A 46 -2.27 12.73 4.49
CA CYS A 46 -2.40 12.22 3.13
C CYS A 46 -3.88 12.17 2.65
N PRO A 47 -4.23 12.76 1.49
CA PRO A 47 -5.62 12.94 1.06
C PRO A 47 -6.27 11.74 0.32
N GLY A 48 -5.73 10.52 0.41
CA GLY A 48 -6.29 9.37 -0.32
C GLY A 48 -6.14 9.44 -1.86
N ALA A 49 -5.58 8.41 -2.49
CA ALA A 49 -5.55 8.32 -3.96
C ALA A 49 -5.74 6.89 -4.50
N TRP A 50 -6.45 6.79 -5.62
CA TRP A 50 -6.76 5.51 -6.29
C TRP A 50 -5.76 5.19 -7.40
N LEU A 51 -5.42 3.92 -7.54
CA LEU A 51 -4.59 3.39 -8.64
C LEU A 51 -5.43 2.44 -9.51
N PRO A 52 -5.58 2.68 -10.83
CA PRO A 52 -6.26 1.76 -11.71
C PRO A 52 -5.51 0.43 -11.80
N ARG A 53 -6.26 -0.69 -11.76
CA ARG A 53 -5.67 -2.04 -11.85
C ARG A 53 -4.99 -2.31 -13.18
N GLU A 54 -5.52 -1.77 -14.26
CA GLU A 54 -5.00 -1.95 -15.61
C GLU A 54 -4.83 -0.59 -16.28
N GLN A 55 -3.61 -0.30 -16.72
CA GLN A 55 -3.29 0.95 -17.41
C GLN A 55 -3.25 0.73 -18.91
N VAL A 56 -4.29 1.20 -19.59
CA VAL A 56 -4.41 1.14 -21.06
C VAL A 56 -4.18 2.54 -21.65
N LEU A 57 -2.91 2.95 -21.69
CA LEU A 57 -2.52 4.31 -22.10
C LEU A 57 -2.18 4.37 -23.60
N GLY A 58 -2.79 5.33 -24.31
CA GLY A 58 -2.53 5.56 -25.73
C GLY A 58 -3.37 4.69 -26.68
N GLU A 59 -3.27 4.96 -27.99
CA GLU A 59 -4.09 4.27 -28.99
C GLU A 59 -3.66 2.81 -29.21
N SER A 60 -2.34 2.56 -29.25
CA SER A 60 -1.81 1.21 -29.47
C SER A 60 -2.23 0.21 -28.40
N ALA A 61 -2.28 0.64 -27.12
CA ALA A 61 -2.76 -0.20 -26.02
C ALA A 61 -4.27 -0.43 -26.13
N ARG A 62 -5.06 0.62 -26.38
CA ARG A 62 -6.53 0.54 -26.50
C ARG A 62 -6.98 -0.39 -27.63
N ARG A 63 -6.21 -0.51 -28.71
CA ARG A 63 -6.52 -1.45 -29.81
C ARG A 63 -6.33 -2.93 -29.45
N ARG A 64 -5.71 -3.24 -28.30
CA ARG A 64 -5.45 -4.61 -27.83
C ARG A 64 -6.42 -5.06 -26.73
N VAL A 65 -7.26 -4.14 -26.25
CA VAL A 65 -8.16 -4.39 -25.12
C VAL A 65 -9.60 -4.21 -25.62
N PRO A 66 -10.49 -5.19 -25.38
CA PRO A 66 -11.91 -5.04 -25.66
C PRO A 66 -12.50 -3.78 -25.01
N TYR A 67 -13.47 -3.15 -25.66
CA TYR A 67 -13.97 -1.82 -25.27
C TYR A 67 -14.54 -1.80 -23.84
N GLU A 68 -15.20 -2.89 -23.45
CA GLU A 68 -15.78 -3.12 -22.13
C GLU A 68 -14.76 -3.10 -20.97
N PHE A 69 -13.47 -3.37 -21.24
CA PHE A 69 -12.42 -3.38 -20.23
C PHE A 69 -11.59 -2.08 -20.20
N LEU A 70 -11.87 -1.14 -21.11
CA LEU A 70 -11.14 0.14 -21.15
C LEU A 70 -11.53 1.07 -19.99
N ALA A 71 -12.82 1.08 -19.63
CA ALA A 71 -13.29 1.86 -18.50
C ALA A 71 -12.84 1.19 -17.19
N GLN A 72 -12.16 1.95 -16.34
CA GLN A 72 -11.74 1.51 -15.03
C GLN A 72 -12.71 2.08 -13.98
N ASP A 73 -13.09 1.27 -12.99
CA ASP A 73 -13.97 1.68 -11.91
C ASP A 73 -13.14 2.09 -10.68
N ILE A 74 -13.37 3.31 -10.19
CA ILE A 74 -12.69 3.84 -9.00
C ILE A 74 -13.03 3.04 -7.74
N ALA A 75 -14.19 2.40 -7.64
CA ALA A 75 -14.53 1.57 -6.48
C ALA A 75 -13.69 0.29 -6.42
N VAL A 76 -13.16 -0.17 -7.57
CA VAL A 76 -12.43 -1.42 -7.71
C VAL A 76 -10.95 -1.20 -7.41
N MET A 77 -10.47 -1.94 -6.42
CA MET A 77 -9.06 -2.02 -6.01
C MET A 77 -8.36 -3.22 -6.69
N ASN A 78 -7.04 -3.29 -6.60
CA ASN A 78 -6.23 -4.50 -6.79
C ASN A 78 -5.22 -4.70 -5.65
N PRO A 79 -4.71 -5.93 -5.42
CA PRO A 79 -3.69 -6.17 -4.41
C PRO A 79 -2.52 -5.19 -4.54
N PRO A 80 -2.09 -4.51 -3.46
CA PRO A 80 -1.12 -3.43 -3.53
C PRO A 80 0.33 -3.96 -3.55
N THR A 81 0.63 -4.89 -4.46
CA THR A 81 1.91 -5.63 -4.50
C THR A 81 3.12 -4.72 -4.74
N LEU A 82 2.93 -3.54 -5.34
CA LEU A 82 3.97 -2.51 -5.47
C LEU A 82 4.54 -2.07 -4.11
N LEU A 83 3.77 -2.21 -3.02
CA LEU A 83 4.26 -1.98 -1.66
C LEU A 83 5.35 -3.00 -1.24
N LEU A 84 5.38 -4.20 -1.82
CA LEU A 84 6.46 -5.17 -1.59
C LEU A 84 7.81 -4.65 -2.10
N LEU A 85 7.81 -3.93 -3.23
CA LEU A 85 9.02 -3.27 -3.73
C LEU A 85 9.43 -2.12 -2.81
N LEU A 86 8.49 -1.28 -2.36
CA LEU A 86 8.78 -0.23 -1.40
C LEU A 86 9.39 -0.79 -0.10
N GLU A 87 8.89 -1.93 0.39
CA GLU A 87 9.51 -2.63 1.51
C GLU A 87 10.95 -3.05 1.21
N THR A 88 11.20 -3.57 0.02
CA THR A 88 12.54 -4.01 -0.42
C THR A 88 13.52 -2.83 -0.49
N ILE A 89 13.10 -1.71 -1.07
CA ILE A 89 13.87 -0.46 -1.11
C ILE A 89 14.19 0.01 0.31
N THR A 90 13.18 0.06 1.18
CA THR A 90 13.32 0.50 2.57
C THR A 90 14.30 -0.38 3.35
N ARG A 91 14.18 -1.70 3.26
CA ARG A 91 15.11 -2.65 3.91
C ARG A 91 16.54 -2.49 3.40
N SER A 92 16.70 -2.25 2.10
CA SER A 92 18.01 -2.05 1.48
C SER A 92 18.68 -0.78 2.01
N LEU A 93 17.93 0.32 2.10
CA LEU A 93 18.39 1.58 2.69
C LEU A 93 18.76 1.43 4.18
N GLN A 94 17.91 0.77 4.96
CA GLN A 94 18.16 0.49 6.38
C GLN A 94 19.45 -0.31 6.59
N LYS A 95 19.68 -1.35 5.77
CA LYS A 95 20.90 -2.16 5.82
C LYS A 95 22.15 -1.35 5.46
N ARG A 96 22.08 -0.51 4.42
CA ARG A 96 23.19 0.38 4.07
C ARG A 96 23.53 1.37 5.18
N ALA A 97 22.51 1.91 5.85
CA ALA A 97 22.69 2.81 6.99
C ALA A 97 23.36 2.10 8.18
N SER A 98 22.96 0.86 8.50
CA SER A 98 23.60 0.09 9.58
C SER A 98 25.05 -0.27 9.27
N ASP A 99 25.34 -0.68 8.04
CA ASP A 99 26.70 -1.05 7.61
C ASP A 99 27.65 0.16 7.64
N SER A 100 27.16 1.34 7.25
CA SER A 100 27.93 2.59 7.28
C SER A 100 28.27 3.05 8.72
N SER A 101 27.37 2.80 9.67
CA SER A 101 27.59 3.15 11.08
C SER A 101 28.55 2.22 11.82
N SER A 102 28.88 1.05 11.24
CA SER A 102 29.73 0.03 11.84
C SER A 102 31.13 -0.08 11.20
N SER A 103 31.40 0.59 10.07
CA SER A 103 32.71 0.59 9.42
C SER A 103 33.63 1.73 9.93
N THR A 104 34.49 1.43 10.90
CA THR A 104 35.59 2.31 11.36
C THR A 104 36.92 2.07 10.62
N THR A 105 36.94 1.27 9.55
CA THR A 105 38.18 0.91 8.84
C THR A 105 38.14 1.27 7.37
N ALA A 106 38.91 2.32 7.04
CA ALA A 106 39.28 2.67 5.68
C ALA A 106 40.01 1.51 5.01
N ASN A 107 39.44 0.99 3.92
CA ASN A 107 40.11 0.56 2.68
C ASN A 107 39.25 -0.46 1.93
N THR A 108 38.54 -0.05 0.88
CA THR A 108 38.51 -0.77 -0.40
C THR A 108 37.91 0.12 -1.49
N HIS A 109 38.57 0.20 -2.64
CA HIS A 109 37.97 0.65 -3.90
C HIS A 109 36.97 -0.41 -4.37
N SER A 110 35.75 -0.40 -3.85
CA SER A 110 34.60 -1.02 -4.51
C SER A 110 33.80 0.08 -5.18
N GLN A 111 33.52 -0.12 -6.45
CA GLN A 111 32.84 0.82 -7.34
C GLN A 111 31.33 0.94 -7.05
N ASP A 112 30.87 0.46 -5.89
CA ASP A 112 29.47 0.35 -5.47
C ASP A 112 29.16 1.10 -4.16
N ALA A 113 30.08 1.93 -3.66
CA ALA A 113 29.87 2.73 -2.45
C ALA A 113 29.07 4.00 -2.74
N TYR A 114 27.79 3.84 -3.07
CA TYR A 114 26.82 4.93 -2.91
C TYR A 114 26.56 5.08 -1.40
N LEU A 115 27.18 6.11 -0.82
CA LEU A 115 26.71 6.72 0.42
C LEU A 115 25.18 6.90 0.30
N VAL A 116 24.42 6.78 1.39
CA VAL A 116 23.00 7.17 1.37
C VAL A 116 22.98 8.63 0.92
N ASP A 117 22.69 8.85 -0.36
CA ASP A 117 22.74 10.19 -0.93
C ASP A 117 21.52 10.96 -0.41
N HIS A 118 21.60 12.28 -0.42
CA HIS A 118 20.44 13.13 -0.18
C HIS A 118 19.25 12.69 -1.07
N ASP A 119 19.58 12.27 -2.30
CA ASP A 119 18.68 11.76 -3.33
C ASP A 119 17.92 10.49 -2.90
N ASP A 120 18.55 9.55 -2.19
CA ASP A 120 17.91 8.30 -1.72
C ASP A 120 16.82 8.59 -0.67
N THR A 121 17.08 9.54 0.22
CA THR A 121 16.13 9.94 1.27
C THR A 121 14.99 10.76 0.68
N GLU A 122 15.29 11.65 -0.27
CA GLU A 122 14.28 12.44 -0.99
C GLU A 122 13.36 11.53 -1.81
N LEU A 123 13.93 10.56 -2.54
CA LEU A 123 13.19 9.55 -3.27
C LEU A 123 12.26 8.76 -2.34
N LEU A 124 12.78 8.22 -1.23
CA LEU A 124 11.96 7.47 -0.29
C LEU A 124 10.85 8.34 0.31
N HIS A 125 11.12 9.62 0.59
CA HIS A 125 10.12 10.56 1.06
C HIS A 125 9.00 10.77 0.04
N ALA A 126 9.34 10.93 -1.24
CA ALA A 126 8.38 11.08 -2.33
C ALA A 126 7.53 9.81 -2.53
N LEU A 127 8.17 8.64 -2.51
CA LEU A 127 7.48 7.35 -2.60
C LEU A 127 6.56 7.13 -1.40
N TYR A 128 7.01 7.48 -0.19
CA TYR A 128 6.23 7.38 1.04
C TYR A 128 4.95 8.21 0.97
N ALA A 129 5.03 9.47 0.57
CA ALA A 129 3.86 10.35 0.47
C ALA A 129 2.78 9.77 -0.48
N ARG A 130 3.21 9.17 -1.59
CA ARG A 130 2.30 8.54 -2.56
C ARG A 130 1.74 7.22 -2.04
N ALA A 131 2.57 6.37 -1.44
CA ALA A 131 2.13 5.12 -0.84
C ALA A 131 1.14 5.35 0.31
N CYS A 132 1.38 6.38 1.12
CA CYS A 132 0.47 6.83 2.18
C CYS A 132 -0.90 7.18 1.61
N ALA A 133 -0.96 8.05 0.58
CA ALA A 133 -2.22 8.39 -0.07
C ALA A 133 -2.94 7.14 -0.62
N TRP A 134 -2.21 6.19 -1.18
CA TRP A 134 -2.83 4.97 -1.69
C TRP A 134 -3.40 4.09 -0.56
N VAL A 135 -2.66 3.88 0.54
CA VAL A 135 -3.13 3.10 1.70
C VAL A 135 -4.34 3.75 2.37
N GLU A 136 -4.35 5.07 2.52
CA GLU A 136 -5.51 5.79 3.04
C GLU A 136 -6.75 5.59 2.17
N TRP A 137 -6.58 5.63 0.84
CA TRP A 137 -7.69 5.35 -0.05
C TRP A 137 -8.22 3.92 0.12
N MET A 138 -7.34 2.92 0.29
CA MET A 138 -7.73 1.54 0.55
C MET A 138 -8.52 1.42 1.87
N LEU A 139 -8.03 2.07 2.93
CA LEU A 139 -8.67 2.08 4.26
C LEU A 139 -10.10 2.63 4.20
N HIS A 140 -10.30 3.74 3.49
CA HIS A 140 -11.61 4.40 3.41
C HIS A 140 -12.56 3.71 2.43
N SER A 141 -12.09 3.37 1.22
CA SER A 141 -12.96 2.86 0.16
C SER A 141 -13.39 1.41 0.37
N GLN A 142 -12.52 0.60 0.95
CA GLN A 142 -12.75 -0.84 1.12
C GLN A 142 -13.19 -1.22 2.54
N GLY A 143 -13.15 -0.29 3.49
CA GLY A 143 -13.59 -0.52 4.87
C GLY A 143 -15.08 -0.89 4.95
N VAL A 144 -15.38 -1.83 5.83
CA VAL A 144 -16.74 -2.18 6.25
C VAL A 144 -16.96 -1.58 7.64
N HIS A 145 -18.06 -0.83 7.81
CA HIS A 145 -18.46 -0.35 9.12
C HIS A 145 -19.33 -1.43 9.76
N LEU A 146 -18.76 -2.22 10.66
CA LEU A 146 -19.53 -3.13 11.49
C LEU A 146 -20.29 -2.32 12.54
N PRO A 147 -21.55 -2.65 12.88
CA PRO A 147 -22.22 -2.06 14.03
C PRO A 147 -21.43 -2.40 15.31
N PRO A 148 -21.52 -1.55 16.37
CA PRO A 148 -20.86 -1.85 17.63
C PRO A 148 -21.38 -3.19 18.18
N GLY A 149 -20.50 -3.99 18.78
CA GLY A 149 -20.92 -5.20 19.50
C GLY A 149 -21.91 -4.86 20.62
N GLU A 150 -22.76 -5.83 20.99
CA GLU A 150 -23.85 -5.63 21.97
C GLU A 150 -23.35 -5.16 23.36
N ASP A 151 -22.05 -5.31 23.65
CA ASP A 151 -21.43 -4.97 24.93
C ASP A 151 -20.43 -3.80 24.87
N GLY A 152 -20.46 -2.98 23.82
CA GLY A 152 -19.51 -1.86 23.66
C GLY A 152 -18.09 -2.30 23.35
N GLU A 153 -17.94 -3.51 22.77
CA GLU A 153 -16.68 -4.00 22.24
C GLU A 153 -16.14 -3.05 21.16
N ALA A 154 -14.81 -2.94 21.10
CA ALA A 154 -14.11 -2.10 20.14
C ALA A 154 -14.57 -2.45 18.72
N MET A 155 -14.83 -1.42 17.90
CA MET A 155 -15.15 -1.65 16.49
C MET A 155 -13.98 -2.35 15.81
N MET A 156 -14.22 -3.60 15.39
CA MET A 156 -13.25 -4.34 14.59
C MET A 156 -13.29 -3.80 13.16
N ARG A 157 -12.12 -3.49 12.60
CA ARG A 157 -12.02 -2.94 11.26
C ARG A 157 -11.80 -4.07 10.27
N THR A 158 -12.78 -4.27 9.40
CA THR A 158 -12.76 -5.30 8.37
C THR A 158 -12.96 -4.68 6.99
N PHE A 159 -12.70 -5.46 5.94
CA PHE A 159 -12.65 -4.96 4.57
C PHE A 159 -13.36 -5.90 3.63
N ARG A 160 -13.91 -5.30 2.57
CA ARG A 160 -14.62 -6.01 1.50
C ARG A 160 -14.11 -5.55 0.15
N TRP A 161 -13.88 -6.52 -0.72
CA TRP A 161 -13.60 -6.26 -2.14
C TRP A 161 -14.87 -5.74 -2.79
N ARG A 162 -14.81 -4.55 -3.39
CA ARG A 162 -15.91 -4.01 -4.21
C ARG A 162 -15.89 -4.62 -5.62
N GLY A 163 -17.04 -4.57 -6.30
CA GLY A 163 -17.15 -4.99 -7.71
C GLY A 163 -17.55 -6.45 -7.95
N ARG A 164 -17.99 -7.19 -6.93
CA ARG A 164 -18.65 -8.49 -7.13
C ARG A 164 -20.08 -8.28 -7.63
N ASP A 165 -20.52 -9.05 -8.62
CA ASP A 165 -21.88 -8.98 -9.17
C ASP A 165 -22.73 -10.16 -8.68
N PRO A 166 -23.77 -9.95 -7.85
CA PRO A 166 -24.65 -11.02 -7.39
C PRO A 166 -25.50 -11.66 -8.50
N ASN A 167 -25.60 -11.02 -9.67
CA ASN A 167 -26.40 -11.51 -10.80
C ASN A 167 -25.54 -12.17 -11.88
N GLU A 168 -24.26 -12.41 -11.60
CA GLU A 168 -23.37 -13.06 -12.56
C GLU A 168 -23.83 -14.50 -12.86
N ASP A 169 -23.91 -14.87 -14.14
CA ASP A 169 -24.31 -16.20 -14.62
C ASP A 169 -23.18 -17.23 -14.44
N LYS A 170 -22.67 -17.34 -13.22
CA LYS A 170 -21.62 -18.28 -12.80
C LYS A 170 -22.04 -18.97 -11.53
N LEU A 171 -21.50 -20.18 -11.31
CA LEU A 171 -21.75 -20.94 -10.09
C LEU A 171 -21.36 -20.15 -8.83
N MET A 172 -20.27 -19.39 -8.92
CA MET A 172 -19.77 -18.50 -7.87
C MET A 172 -19.45 -17.15 -8.51
N PRO A 173 -19.98 -16.02 -7.98
CA PRO A 173 -19.63 -14.70 -8.48
C PRO A 173 -18.14 -14.40 -8.31
N MET A 174 -17.52 -13.91 -9.37
CA MET A 174 -16.10 -13.58 -9.44
C MET A 174 -15.72 -12.43 -8.51
N THR A 175 -14.44 -12.38 -8.16
CA THR A 175 -13.86 -11.26 -7.38
C THR A 175 -12.61 -10.73 -8.08
N LEU A 176 -12.82 -10.13 -9.24
CA LEU A 176 -11.75 -9.58 -10.09
C LEU A 176 -10.83 -8.59 -9.37
N ALA A 177 -11.39 -7.85 -8.41
CA ALA A 177 -10.65 -6.89 -7.58
C ALA A 177 -9.51 -7.55 -6.78
N SER A 178 -9.65 -8.83 -6.42
CA SER A 178 -8.65 -9.52 -5.60
C SER A 178 -7.44 -10.04 -6.38
N GLY A 179 -7.47 -10.02 -7.71
CA GLY A 179 -6.50 -10.70 -8.57
C GLY A 179 -6.65 -12.24 -8.59
N LEU A 180 -7.48 -12.79 -7.70
CA LEU A 180 -7.87 -14.20 -7.64
C LEU A 180 -9.31 -14.34 -8.13
N ASP A 181 -9.45 -14.11 -9.43
CA ASP A 181 -10.69 -13.96 -10.19
C ASP A 181 -11.81 -14.96 -9.83
N ASP A 182 -11.50 -16.26 -9.82
CA ASP A 182 -12.43 -17.37 -9.59
C ASP A 182 -12.17 -18.14 -8.28
N TYR A 183 -11.36 -17.60 -7.38
CA TYR A 183 -11.18 -18.19 -6.06
C TYR A 183 -12.52 -18.19 -5.31
N PRO A 184 -13.00 -19.36 -4.81
CA PRO A 184 -14.32 -19.45 -4.18
C PRO A 184 -14.45 -18.50 -2.98
N ARG A 185 -15.47 -17.64 -3.00
CA ARG A 185 -15.87 -16.77 -1.88
C ARG A 185 -17.28 -17.12 -1.40
N ALA A 186 -17.95 -16.25 -0.66
CA ALA A 186 -19.36 -16.46 -0.33
C ALA A 186 -20.21 -16.53 -1.62
N LEU A 187 -21.15 -17.47 -1.65
CA LEU A 187 -21.99 -17.76 -2.82
C LEU A 187 -22.94 -16.60 -3.16
N PHE A 188 -23.45 -15.91 -2.14
CA PHE A 188 -24.37 -14.80 -2.29
C PHE A 188 -23.67 -13.51 -1.87
N PRO A 189 -23.17 -12.70 -2.82
CA PRO A 189 -22.57 -11.42 -2.52
C PRO A 189 -23.47 -10.55 -1.66
N SER A 190 -22.92 -10.04 -0.55
CA SER A 190 -23.60 -9.08 0.33
C SER A 190 -22.65 -7.95 0.74
N ASP A 191 -23.21 -6.89 1.30
CA ASP A 191 -22.42 -5.79 1.85
C ASP A 191 -21.69 -6.18 3.16
N ASP A 192 -22.09 -7.29 3.78
CA ASP A 192 -21.57 -7.80 5.05
C ASP A 192 -20.35 -8.71 4.90
N GLU A 193 -19.92 -9.02 3.67
CA GLU A 193 -18.75 -9.87 3.44
C GLU A 193 -17.47 -9.25 4.01
N GLN A 194 -16.63 -10.10 4.58
CA GLN A 194 -15.34 -9.73 5.16
C GLN A 194 -14.27 -10.59 4.52
N HIS A 195 -13.29 -9.96 3.88
CA HIS A 195 -12.30 -10.63 3.06
C HIS A 195 -10.92 -10.61 3.73
N VAL A 196 -10.51 -11.79 4.20
CA VAL A 196 -9.26 -11.99 4.93
C VAL A 196 -8.03 -11.53 4.16
N ASP A 197 -7.99 -11.80 2.85
CA ASP A 197 -6.87 -11.45 1.99
C ASP A 197 -6.72 -9.93 1.86
N LEU A 198 -7.83 -9.20 1.77
CA LEU A 198 -7.81 -7.75 1.74
C LEU A 198 -7.37 -7.14 3.08
N LEU A 199 -7.87 -7.68 4.20
CA LEU A 199 -7.42 -7.27 5.54
C LEU A 199 -5.90 -7.45 5.67
N CYS A 200 -5.37 -8.60 5.27
CA CYS A 200 -3.92 -8.86 5.26
C CYS A 200 -3.13 -7.83 4.44
N TRP A 201 -3.62 -7.44 3.26
CA TRP A 201 -2.97 -6.42 2.43
C TRP A 201 -2.97 -5.03 3.09
N VAL A 202 -4.07 -4.64 3.73
CA VAL A 202 -4.16 -3.36 4.44
C VAL A 202 -3.28 -3.35 5.68
N ALA A 203 -3.26 -4.44 6.45
CA ALA A 203 -2.37 -4.61 7.61
C ALA A 203 -0.89 -4.55 7.21
N PHE A 204 -0.53 -5.17 6.08
CA PHE A 204 0.80 -5.07 5.49
C PHE A 204 1.14 -3.62 5.14
N GLY A 205 0.23 -2.90 4.48
CA GLY A 205 0.40 -1.48 4.13
C GLY A 205 0.63 -0.61 5.37
N ALA A 206 -0.18 -0.75 6.42
CA ALA A 206 -0.03 -0.01 7.67
C ALA A 206 1.33 -0.28 8.33
N ASN A 207 1.74 -1.54 8.43
CA ASN A 207 3.06 -1.92 8.95
C ASN A 207 4.21 -1.30 8.15
N LEU A 208 4.10 -1.33 6.82
CA LEU A 208 5.11 -0.74 5.97
C LEU A 208 5.23 0.77 6.17
N LEU A 209 4.10 1.48 6.23
CA LEU A 209 4.11 2.93 6.45
C LEU A 209 4.66 3.33 7.82
N GLU A 210 4.37 2.57 8.88
CA GLU A 210 5.01 2.72 10.20
C GLU A 210 6.54 2.59 10.09
N ARG A 211 7.03 1.55 9.41
CA ARG A 211 8.48 1.29 9.30
C ARG A 211 9.20 2.34 8.46
N VAL A 212 8.57 2.80 7.37
CA VAL A 212 9.13 3.85 6.50
C VAL A 212 9.16 5.19 7.25
N SER A 213 8.10 5.54 7.99
CA SER A 213 8.06 6.81 8.74
C SER A 213 9.12 6.86 9.84
N ILE A 214 9.37 5.75 10.54
CA ILE A 214 10.48 5.62 11.51
C ILE A 214 11.82 5.89 10.81
N HIS A 215 12.06 5.22 9.67
CA HIS A 215 13.34 5.37 8.97
C HIS A 215 13.58 6.79 8.46
N LEU A 216 12.56 7.41 7.85
CA LEU A 216 12.64 8.79 7.40
C LEU A 216 12.89 9.76 8.58
N SER A 217 12.23 9.54 9.72
CA SER A 217 12.42 10.38 10.91
C SER A 217 13.85 10.34 11.45
N THR A 218 14.51 9.18 11.43
CA THR A 218 15.89 9.04 11.91
C THR A 218 16.93 9.61 10.95
N SER A 219 16.61 9.70 9.66
CA SER A 219 17.54 10.15 8.62
C SER A 219 17.54 11.67 8.40
N MET A 220 16.58 12.41 8.98
CA MET A 220 16.44 13.86 8.77
C MET A 220 17.37 14.70 9.67
N VAL A 221 18.07 15.67 9.05
CA VAL A 221 18.90 16.69 9.73
C VAL A 221 18.03 17.87 10.18
N ASP A 222 18.34 18.47 11.33
CA ASP A 222 17.51 19.51 11.95
C ASP A 222 17.51 20.84 11.18
N GLY A 223 16.30 21.36 10.92
CA GLY A 223 15.99 22.66 10.29
C GLY A 223 14.47 22.88 10.30
N THR A 224 13.96 24.11 10.21
CA THR A 224 12.54 24.42 10.49
C THR A 224 11.53 23.60 9.65
N THR A 225 11.76 23.45 8.34
CA THR A 225 10.92 22.59 7.48
C THR A 225 11.06 21.11 7.85
N ALA A 226 12.29 20.66 8.16
CA ALA A 226 12.55 19.30 8.61
C ALA A 226 11.89 19.01 9.97
N THR A 227 11.74 20.01 10.86
CA THR A 227 11.03 19.87 12.13
C THR A 227 9.54 19.58 11.92
N VAL A 228 8.87 20.35 11.06
CA VAL A 228 7.45 20.13 10.73
C VAL A 228 7.23 18.74 10.10
N THR A 229 8.14 18.33 9.21
CA THR A 229 8.08 17.00 8.61
C THR A 229 8.34 15.89 9.63
N LYS A 230 9.27 16.07 10.57
CA LYS A 230 9.52 15.12 11.67
C LYS A 230 8.30 14.94 12.57
N GLU A 231 7.59 16.02 12.90
CA GLU A 231 6.36 15.95 13.71
C GLU A 231 5.26 15.15 12.98
N ALA A 232 5.07 15.40 11.69
CA ALA A 232 4.11 14.64 10.87
C ALA A 232 4.47 13.15 10.80
N LEU A 233 5.75 12.82 10.55
CA LEU A 233 6.21 11.42 10.50
C LEU A 233 6.09 10.71 11.86
N ALA A 234 6.28 11.44 12.98
CA ALA A 234 6.08 10.91 14.32
C ALA A 234 4.58 10.64 14.61
N ALA A 235 3.69 11.51 14.14
CA ALA A 235 2.24 11.26 14.22
C ALA A 235 1.85 10.04 13.38
N ASP A 236 2.38 9.92 12.17
CA ASP A 236 2.17 8.76 11.29
C ASP A 236 2.70 7.47 11.91
N GLN A 237 3.87 7.49 12.58
CA GLN A 237 4.38 6.34 13.32
C GLN A 237 3.39 5.85 14.37
N VAL A 238 2.87 6.75 15.22
CA VAL A 238 1.92 6.39 16.27
C VAL A 238 0.64 5.84 15.66
N ARG A 239 0.11 6.51 14.64
CA ARG A 239 -1.14 6.13 13.98
C ARG A 239 -1.05 4.78 13.29
N TYR A 240 -0.06 4.58 12.41
CA TYR A 240 0.10 3.32 11.69
C TYR A 240 0.50 2.17 12.62
N GLY A 241 1.24 2.46 13.70
CA GLY A 241 1.53 1.47 14.74
C GLY A 241 0.30 1.04 15.53
N ALA A 242 -0.63 1.96 15.81
CA ALA A 242 -1.92 1.63 16.43
C ALA A 242 -2.83 0.87 15.46
N LEU A 243 -2.98 1.38 14.22
CA LEU A 243 -3.77 0.75 13.17
C LEU A 243 -3.29 -0.67 12.87
N ARG A 244 -1.97 -0.89 12.79
CA ARG A 244 -1.42 -2.25 12.59
C ARG A 244 -1.86 -3.21 13.69
N LYS A 245 -1.88 -2.77 14.96
CA LYS A 245 -2.32 -3.61 16.08
C LYS A 245 -3.81 -3.91 15.98
N GLU A 246 -4.62 -2.88 15.76
CA GLU A 246 -6.08 -3.00 15.55
C GLU A 246 -6.41 -3.99 14.43
N LEU A 247 -5.68 -3.93 13.31
CA LEU A 247 -5.89 -4.82 12.16
C LEU A 247 -5.49 -6.28 12.46
N VAL A 248 -4.42 -6.50 13.23
CA VAL A 248 -4.02 -7.86 13.65
C VAL A 248 -5.04 -8.43 14.63
N GLU A 249 -5.51 -7.64 15.59
CA GLU A 249 -6.59 -8.04 16.51
C GLU A 249 -7.89 -8.33 15.74
N SER A 250 -8.23 -7.51 14.75
CA SER A 250 -9.38 -7.73 13.88
C SER A 250 -9.26 -9.04 13.10
N LEU A 251 -8.07 -9.39 12.59
CA LEU A 251 -7.84 -10.65 11.89
C LEU A 251 -8.17 -11.86 12.77
N GLU A 252 -7.66 -11.89 14.00
CA GLU A 252 -7.92 -12.96 14.96
C GLU A 252 -9.40 -13.02 15.36
N ALA A 253 -10.01 -11.86 15.62
CA ALA A 253 -11.39 -11.79 16.09
C ALA A 253 -12.44 -12.13 15.02
N THR A 254 -12.15 -11.89 13.73
CA THR A 254 -13.18 -11.93 12.66
C THR A 254 -12.97 -13.01 11.60
N HIS A 255 -11.74 -13.52 11.44
CA HIS A 255 -11.42 -14.47 10.36
C HIS A 255 -10.83 -15.80 10.85
N TRP A 256 -10.64 -15.98 12.16
CA TRP A 256 -10.28 -17.26 12.73
C TRP A 256 -11.52 -18.14 12.93
N SER A 257 -11.46 -19.39 12.47
CA SER A 257 -12.48 -20.41 12.71
C SER A 257 -11.80 -21.61 13.37
N GLU A 258 -12.24 -22.00 14.57
CA GLU A 258 -11.69 -23.14 15.30
C GLU A 258 -12.18 -24.51 14.78
N GLU A 259 -13.29 -24.52 14.03
CA GLU A 259 -13.87 -25.72 13.41
C GLU A 259 -12.99 -26.27 12.28
#